data_AF-A0A3R9U442-F1
#
_entry.id   AF-A0A3R9U442-F1
#
_cell.length_a   1.000
_cell.length_b   1.000
_cell.length_c   1.000
_cell.angle_alpha   90.00
_cell.angle_beta   90.00
_cell.angle_gamma   90.00
#
_symmetry.space_group_name_H-M   'P 1'
#
loop_
_entity.id
_entity.type
_entity.pdbx_description
1 polymer ?
#
loop_
_entity_poly.entity_id
_entity_poly.type
_entity_poly.pdbx_seq_one_letter_code
_entity_poly.pdbx_strand_id
1 'polypeptide(L)'
;MSNNINEEQVKEALESGYGKSEALLNNKDELDDFLYRLEQKIKEMPLVGEEFAVIPIMISLIKHYVEGKYTTVPYGTILAIMSALIYVLSPVDIIPDFIPFVGHLDDVAVMGLCLSMVKTDIEAYDEWRQS
;
A
#
# COMPACT_ATOMS: atom_id res chain seq x y z
N MET A 1 13.67 -25.40 6.05
CA MET A 1 14.28 -24.19 5.46
C MET A 1 13.25 -23.09 5.62
N SER A 2 13.46 -22.16 6.56
CA SER A 2 12.55 -21.02 6.72
C SER A 2 12.72 -20.12 5.51
N ASN A 3 11.65 -19.96 4.73
CA ASN A 3 11.56 -18.94 3.69
C ASN A 3 11.45 -17.58 4.38
N ASN A 4 12.57 -17.04 4.84
CA ASN A 4 12.63 -15.65 5.26
C ASN A 4 12.57 -14.81 3.99
N ILE A 5 11.43 -14.15 3.76
CA ILE A 5 11.33 -13.05 2.81
C ILE A 5 12.43 -12.04 3.16
N ASN A 6 13.30 -11.72 2.20
CA ASN A 6 14.35 -10.74 2.39
C ASN A 6 13.79 -9.34 2.12
N GLU A 7 14.23 -8.32 2.88
CA GLU A 7 13.81 -6.92 2.72
C GLU A 7 13.99 -6.43 1.27
N GLU A 8 15.02 -6.94 0.58
CA GLU A 8 15.31 -6.65 -0.82
C GLU A 8 14.18 -7.07 -1.77
N GLN A 9 13.59 -8.26 -1.58
CA GLN A 9 12.50 -8.75 -2.42
C GLN A 9 11.21 -7.94 -2.22
N VAL A 10 10.97 -7.47 -0.99
CA VAL A 10 9.82 -6.61 -0.69
C VAL A 10 10.02 -5.24 -1.31
N LYS A 11 11.24 -4.71 -1.23
CA LYS A 11 11.58 -3.44 -1.88
C LYS A 11 11.41 -3.53 -3.40
N GLU A 12 11.88 -4.60 -4.04
CA GLU A 12 11.66 -4.83 -5.48
C GLU A 12 10.18 -4.92 -5.84
N ALA A 13 9.37 -5.62 -5.02
CA ALA A 13 7.92 -5.72 -5.24
C ALA A 13 7.18 -4.37 -5.04
N LEU A 14 7.66 -3.51 -4.13
CA LEU A 14 7.15 -2.15 -3.99
C LEU A 14 7.55 -1.29 -5.19
N GLU A 15 8.82 -1.34 -5.58
CA GLU A 15 9.35 -0.57 -6.71
C GLU A 15 8.69 -0.95 -8.03
N SER A 16 8.30 -2.22 -8.23
CA SER A 16 7.53 -2.62 -9.42
C SER A 16 6.15 -1.94 -9.50
N GLY A 17 5.56 -1.60 -8.34
CA GLY A 17 4.31 -0.87 -8.22
C GLY A 17 4.43 0.65 -8.36
N TYR A 18 5.64 1.22 -8.33
CA TYR A 18 5.82 2.68 -8.30
C TYR A 18 5.33 3.36 -9.57
N GLY A 19 5.56 2.79 -10.75
CA GLY A 19 5.06 3.38 -12.00
C GLY A 19 3.54 3.49 -12.05
N LYS A 20 2.82 2.45 -11.60
CA LYS A 20 1.35 2.46 -11.50
C LYS A 20 0.87 3.40 -10.39
N SER A 21 1.60 3.47 -9.28
CA SER A 21 1.33 4.39 -8.18
C SER A 21 1.45 5.85 -8.62
N GLU A 22 2.52 6.22 -9.33
CA GLU A 22 2.71 7.56 -9.88
C GLU A 22 1.60 7.93 -10.87
N ALA A 23 1.21 6.99 -11.75
CA ALA A 23 0.13 7.21 -12.71
C ALA A 23 -1.19 7.54 -11.99
N LEU A 24 -1.56 6.77 -10.96
CA LEU A 24 -2.75 7.02 -10.16
C LEU A 24 -2.65 8.35 -9.40
N LEU A 25 -1.53 8.63 -8.73
CA LEU A 25 -1.38 9.87 -7.95
C LEU A 25 -1.45 11.14 -8.80
N ASN A 26 -1.08 11.05 -10.08
CA ASN A 26 -1.14 12.17 -11.02
C ASN A 26 -2.51 12.32 -11.72
N ASN A 27 -3.42 11.35 -11.59
CA ASN A 27 -4.76 11.42 -12.15
C ASN A 27 -5.82 11.30 -11.04
N LYS A 28 -6.40 12.45 -10.67
CA LYS A 28 -7.40 12.53 -9.60
C LYS A 28 -8.60 11.60 -9.81
N ASP A 29 -9.14 11.53 -11.03
CA ASP A 29 -10.34 10.74 -11.29
C ASP A 29 -10.04 9.24 -11.18
N GLU A 30 -8.88 8.79 -11.69
CA GLU A 30 -8.43 7.40 -11.56
C GLU A 30 -8.10 7.04 -10.10
N LEU A 31 -7.47 7.95 -9.36
CA LEU A 31 -7.21 7.77 -7.93
C LEU A 31 -8.51 7.63 -7.14
N ASP A 32 -9.48 8.52 -7.37
CA ASP A 32 -10.75 8.50 -6.65
C ASP A 32 -11.56 7.22 -6.97
N ASP A 33 -11.58 6.75 -8.21
CA ASP A 33 -12.18 5.45 -8.59
C ASP A 33 -11.45 4.27 -7.92
N PHE A 34 -10.12 4.28 -7.94
CA PHE A 34 -9.31 3.24 -7.31
C PHE A 34 -9.58 3.14 -5.80
N LEU A 35 -9.54 4.27 -5.09
CA LEU A 35 -9.78 4.31 -3.64
C LEU A 35 -11.22 3.89 -3.32
N TYR A 36 -12.20 4.26 -4.15
CA TYR A 36 -13.58 3.80 -3.98
C TYR A 36 -13.70 2.28 -4.09
N ARG A 37 -13.11 1.66 -5.12
CA ARG A 37 -13.11 0.20 -5.30
C ARG A 37 -12.44 -0.53 -4.14
N LEU A 38 -11.32 0.02 -3.66
CA LEU A 38 -10.60 -0.52 -2.51
C LEU A 38 -11.48 -0.49 -1.25
N GLU A 39 -12.15 0.63 -0.99
CA GLU A 39 -13.09 0.73 0.14
C GLU A 39 -14.25 -0.28 0.03
N GLN A 40 -14.78 -0.52 -1.17
CA GLN A 40 -15.83 -1.54 -1.37
C GLN A 40 -15.30 -2.95 -1.10
N LYS A 41 -14.12 -3.29 -1.65
CA LYS A 41 -13.52 -4.62 -1.46
C LYS A 41 -13.28 -4.93 0.01
N ILE A 42 -12.80 -3.96 0.78
CA ILE A 42 -12.57 -4.13 2.23
C ILE A 42 -13.87 -4.36 3.00
N LYS A 43 -14.96 -3.66 2.62
CA LYS A 43 -16.28 -3.85 3.24
C LYS A 43 -16.89 -5.22 2.97
N GLU A 44 -16.56 -5.83 1.84
CA GLU A 44 -17.03 -7.16 1.47
C GLU A 44 -16.26 -8.28 2.18
N MET A 45 -15.11 -7.98 2.81
CA MET A 45 -14.31 -8.97 3.52
C MET A 45 -14.91 -9.27 4.90
N PRO A 46 -15.33 -10.51 5.19
CA PRO A 46 -16.03 -10.87 6.44
C PRO A 46 -15.14 -10.85 7.69
N LEU A 47 -13.81 -10.76 7.52
CA LEU A 47 -12.83 -10.63 8.61
C LEU A 47 -11.78 -9.58 8.23
N VAL A 48 -11.91 -8.37 8.78
CA VAL A 48 -10.85 -7.35 8.72
C VAL A 48 -9.99 -7.59 9.97
N GLY A 49 -8.84 -8.26 9.79
CA GLY A 49 -7.85 -8.43 10.86
C GLY A 49 -7.24 -7.09 11.30
N GLU A 50 -6.52 -7.08 12.42
CA GLU A 50 -5.78 -5.89 12.88
C GLU A 50 -4.83 -5.35 11.80
N GLU A 51 -4.30 -6.24 10.94
CA GLU A 51 -3.43 -5.88 9.82
C GLU A 51 -4.14 -5.04 8.75
N PHE A 52 -5.45 -5.22 8.56
CA PHE A 52 -6.24 -4.47 7.58
C PHE A 52 -6.86 -3.19 8.17
N ALA A 53 -6.87 -3.03 9.49
CA ALA A 53 -7.36 -1.82 10.17
C ALA A 53 -6.53 -0.56 9.83
N VAL A 54 -5.30 -0.75 9.35
CA VAL A 54 -4.42 0.33 8.90
C VAL A 54 -4.80 0.88 7.52
N ILE A 55 -5.55 0.14 6.70
CA ILE A 55 -5.85 0.54 5.32
C ILE A 55 -6.69 1.82 5.25
N PRO A 56 -7.75 2.00 6.06
CA PRO A 56 -8.45 3.28 6.12
C PRO A 56 -7.54 4.47 6.46
N ILE A 57 -6.49 4.25 7.27
CA ILE A 57 -5.50 5.28 7.61
C ILE A 57 -4.65 5.60 6.39
N MET A 58 -4.16 4.59 5.69
CA MET A 58 -3.41 4.74 4.44
C MET A 58 -4.20 5.49 3.36
N ILE A 59 -5.46 5.10 3.12
CA ILE A 59 -6.36 5.79 2.16
C ILE A 59 -6.48 7.27 2.52
N SER A 60 -6.67 7.56 3.81
CA SER A 60 -6.78 8.93 4.32
C SER A 60 -5.48 9.72 4.12
N LEU A 61 -4.32 9.11 4.36
CA LEU A 61 -3.01 9.73 4.14
C LEU A 61 -2.82 10.08 2.66
N ILE A 62 -3.13 9.15 1.75
CA ILE A 62 -3.06 9.42 0.30
C ILE A 62 -3.94 10.61 -0.08
N LYS A 63 -5.21 10.62 0.36
CA LYS A 63 -6.15 11.73 0.08
C LYS A 63 -5.61 13.06 0.58
N HIS A 64 -5.13 13.13 1.83
CA HIS A 64 -4.58 14.37 2.38
C HIS A 64 -3.25 14.80 1.74
N TYR A 65 -2.45 13.84 1.27
CA TYR A 65 -1.22 14.14 0.55
C TYR A 65 -1.50 14.79 -0.81
N VAL A 66 -2.39 14.18 -1.62
CA VAL A 66 -2.73 14.72 -2.95
C VAL A 66 -3.51 16.05 -2.86
N GLU A 67 -4.26 16.26 -1.78
CA GLU A 67 -4.94 17.54 -1.50
C GLU A 67 -3.98 18.62 -0.97
N GLY A 68 -2.71 18.28 -0.70
CA GLY A 68 -1.73 19.20 -0.14
C GLY A 68 -1.94 19.54 1.35
N LYS A 69 -2.81 18.82 2.05
CA LYS A 69 -3.11 19.02 3.48
C LYS A 69 -2.04 18.45 4.39
N TYR A 70 -1.40 17.35 3.98
CA TYR A 70 -0.35 16.68 4.75
C TYR A 70 0.76 16.17 3.82
N THR A 71 1.87 16.88 3.76
CA THR A 71 3.01 16.59 2.85
C THR A 71 4.32 16.35 3.61
N THR A 72 4.24 16.13 4.92
CA THR A 72 5.40 15.93 5.81
C THR A 72 6.14 14.62 5.55
N VAL A 73 5.46 13.63 4.95
CA VAL A 73 6.04 12.33 4.63
C VAL A 73 6.83 12.34 3.32
N PRO A 74 7.89 11.53 3.20
CA PRO A 74 8.62 11.37 1.95
C PRO A 74 7.72 10.88 0.82
N TYR A 75 7.99 11.31 -0.42
CA TYR A 75 7.25 10.84 -1.59
C TYR A 75 7.34 9.31 -1.77
N GLY A 76 8.49 8.71 -1.43
CA GLY A 76 8.67 7.25 -1.43
C GLY A 76 7.69 6.52 -0.51
N THR A 77 7.29 7.11 0.62
CA THR A 77 6.28 6.54 1.51
C THR A 77 4.91 6.50 0.83
N ILE A 78 4.55 7.56 0.12
CA ILE A 78 3.29 7.61 -0.64
C ILE A 78 3.27 6.55 -1.74
N LEU A 79 4.37 6.39 -2.47
CA LEU A 79 4.51 5.34 -3.49
C LEU A 79 4.43 3.93 -2.90
N ALA A 80 5.08 3.70 -1.76
CA ALA A 80 5.06 2.42 -1.06
C ALA A 80 3.64 2.08 -0.56
N ILE A 81 2.94 3.06 0.03
CA ILE A 81 1.55 2.89 0.47
C ILE A 81 0.65 2.60 -0.73
N MET A 82 0.73 3.40 -1.80
CA MET A 82 -0.07 3.16 -3.01
C MET A 82 0.18 1.78 -3.60
N SER A 83 1.44 1.33 -3.64
CA SER A 83 1.78 -0.01 -4.14
C SER A 83 1.18 -1.10 -3.26
N ALA A 84 1.24 -0.97 -1.94
CA ALA A 84 0.58 -1.89 -1.02
C ALA A 84 -0.94 -1.91 -1.21
N LEU A 85 -1.58 -0.75 -1.39
CA LEU A 85 -3.02 -0.66 -1.63
C LEU A 85 -3.44 -1.30 -2.95
N ILE A 86 -2.65 -1.11 -4.02
CA ILE A 86 -2.89 -1.75 -5.31
C ILE A 86 -2.77 -3.27 -5.15
N TYR A 87 -1.84 -3.77 -4.33
CA TYR A 87 -1.68 -5.20 -4.06
C TYR A 87 -2.93 -5.77 -3.41
N VAL A 88 -3.48 -5.07 -2.41
CA VAL A 88 -4.73 -5.47 -1.74
C VAL A 88 -5.89 -5.54 -2.73
N LEU A 89 -6.01 -4.56 -3.65
CA LEU A 89 -7.11 -4.54 -4.62
C LEU A 89 -6.95 -5.63 -5.70
N SER A 90 -5.74 -5.81 -6.22
CA SER A 90 -5.42 -6.76 -7.29
C SER A 90 -3.99 -7.27 -7.14
N PRO A 91 -3.77 -8.38 -6.38
CA PRO A 91 -2.43 -8.93 -6.15
C PRO A 91 -1.71 -9.31 -7.46
N VAL A 92 -2.49 -9.73 -8.45
CA VAL A 92 -2.03 -10.21 -9.76
C VAL A 92 -1.46 -9.08 -10.63
N ASP A 93 -1.85 -7.82 -10.40
CA ASP A 93 -1.47 -6.70 -11.28
C ASP A 93 -0.08 -6.09 -10.99
N ILE A 94 0.48 -6.30 -9.79
CA ILE A 94 1.75 -5.66 -9.37
C ILE A 94 2.95 -6.54 -9.67
N ILE A 95 2.76 -7.85 -9.66
CA ILE A 95 3.80 -8.82 -9.93
C ILE A 95 3.76 -9.09 -11.44
N PRO A 96 4.63 -8.47 -12.25
CA PRO A 96 4.81 -8.95 -13.61
C PRO A 96 5.26 -10.42 -13.57
N ASP A 97 4.89 -11.21 -14.59
CA ASP A 97 5.28 -12.63 -14.77
C ASP A 97 6.81 -12.90 -14.77
N PHE A 98 7.64 -11.89 -14.47
CA PHE A 98 9.09 -11.85 -14.56
C PHE A 98 9.83 -12.13 -13.24
N ILE A 99 9.15 -12.31 -12.10
CA ILE A 99 9.80 -12.76 -10.86
C ILE A 99 9.60 -14.28 -10.71
N PRO A 100 10.53 -15.11 -11.22
CA PRO A 100 10.51 -16.54 -10.91
C PRO A 100 10.59 -16.70 -9.37
N PHE A 101 9.81 -17.63 -8.80
CA PHE A 101 9.64 -17.93 -7.35
C PHE A 101 8.54 -17.19 -6.57
N VAL A 102 7.74 -16.30 -7.17
CA VAL A 102 6.65 -15.60 -6.42
C VAL A 102 5.48 -16.50 -6.03
N GLY A 103 5.36 -17.72 -6.60
CA GLY A 103 4.38 -18.71 -6.16
C GLY A 103 4.52 -19.18 -4.69
N HIS A 104 5.48 -18.64 -3.93
CA HIS A 104 5.70 -18.88 -2.50
C HIS A 104 5.74 -17.60 -1.64
N LEU A 105 5.41 -16.42 -2.19
CA LEU A 105 5.20 -15.22 -1.37
C LEU A 105 3.93 -15.43 -0.56
N ASP A 106 4.06 -15.64 0.74
CA ASP A 106 2.94 -15.67 1.68
C ASP A 106 2.33 -14.25 1.69
N ASP A 107 1.13 -14.07 1.14
CA ASP A 107 0.49 -12.76 0.84
C ASP A 107 0.46 -11.80 2.05
N VAL A 108 0.42 -12.36 3.26
CA VAL A 108 0.39 -11.61 4.53
C VAL A 108 1.75 -11.06 4.90
N ALA A 109 2.84 -11.76 4.56
CA ALA A 109 4.18 -11.40 4.98
C ALA A 109 4.74 -10.20 4.19
N VAL A 110 4.37 -10.08 2.91
CA VAL A 110 4.70 -8.90 2.08
C VAL A 110 4.01 -7.66 2.63
N MET A 111 2.69 -7.75 2.87
CA MET A 111 1.92 -6.68 3.49
C MET A 111 2.50 -6.28 4.86
N GLY A 112 2.82 -7.25 5.71
CA GLY A 112 3.41 -7.00 7.03
C GLY A 112 4.76 -6.28 6.97
N LEU A 113 5.62 -6.63 6.01
CA LEU A 113 6.92 -5.98 5.86
C LEU A 113 6.79 -4.59 5.24
N CYS A 114 5.94 -4.42 4.21
CA CYS A 114 5.61 -3.10 3.66
C CYS A 114 5.09 -2.16 4.75
N LEU A 115 4.15 -2.66 5.57
CA LEU A 115 3.63 -1.95 6.72
C LEU A 115 4.73 -1.55 7.70
N SER A 116 5.67 -2.45 7.99
CA SER A 116 6.78 -2.15 8.91
C SER A 116 7.67 -1.01 8.40
N MET A 117 7.84 -0.86 7.09
CA MET A 117 8.68 0.18 6.49
C MET A 117 8.04 1.57 6.58
N VAL A 118 6.72 1.66 6.44
CA VAL A 118 5.98 2.94 6.47
C VAL A 118 5.28 3.20 7.79
N LYS A 119 5.43 2.30 8.77
CA LYS A 119 4.72 2.34 10.05
C LYS A 119 4.88 3.67 10.77
N THR A 120 6.12 4.15 10.90
CA THR A 120 6.42 5.42 11.58
C THR A 120 5.74 6.62 10.91
N ASP A 121 5.69 6.63 9.58
CA ASP A 121 5.04 7.70 8.83
C ASP A 121 3.51 7.65 8.96
N ILE A 122 2.93 6.44 8.98
CA ILE A 122 1.50 6.23 9.22
C ILE A 122 1.11 6.65 10.63
N GLU A 123 1.91 6.28 11.64
CA GLU A 123 1.68 6.66 13.04
C GLU A 123 1.74 8.18 13.20
N ALA A 124 2.78 8.83 12.68
CA ALA A 124 2.91 10.29 12.72
C ALA A 124 1.76 11.01 12.00
N TYR A 125 1.27 10.45 10.91
CA TYR A 125 0.08 10.96 10.22
C TYR A 125 -1.20 10.77 11.05
N ASP A 126 -1.37 9.60 11.66
CA ASP A 126 -2.58 9.30 12.43
C ASP A 126 -2.67 10.17 13.69
N GLU A 127 -1.56 10.41 14.37
CA GLU A 127 -1.46 11.38 15.47
C GLU A 127 -1.85 12.79 15.02
N TRP A 128 -1.31 13.25 13.88
CA TRP A 128 -1.65 14.56 13.33
C TRP A 128 -3.15 14.68 13.00
N ARG A 129 -3.74 13.64 12.41
CA ARG A 129 -5.16 13.63 12.01
C ARG A 129 -6.11 13.65 13.21
N GLN A 130 -5.68 13.13 14.36
CA GLN A 130 -6.46 13.08 15.60
C GLN A 130 -6.31 14.33 16.47
N SER A 131 -5.38 15.24 16.12
CA SER A 131 -5.14 16.52 16.79
C SER A 131 -6.09 17.63 16.33
#